data_AF-A0A0H1B8M7-F1
#
_entry.id   AF-A0A0H1B8M7-F1
#
_cell.length_a   1.000
_cell.length_b   1.000
_cell.length_c   1.000
_cell.angle_alpha   90.00
_cell.angle_beta   90.00
_cell.angle_gamma   90.00
#
_symmetry.space_group_name_H-M   'P 1'
#
loop_
_entity.id
_entity.type
_entity.pdbx_description
1 polymer ?
#
loop_
_entity_poly.entity_id
_entity_poly.type
_entity_poly.pdbx_seq_one_letter_code
_entity_poly.pdbx_strand_id
1 'polypeptide(L)'
;MPMNESPRAATPVPDEEEQKDPAVLFPVASLFEFNIDRARREAGYPYLTYVAGEIFDVIGEKGDLWLARNQDDPTRQVGWIWTKHFSKLAG
;
A
#
# COMPACT_ATOMS: atom_id res chain seq x y z
N MET A 1 -27.63 -44.56 -19.44
CA MET A 1 -26.42 -44.01 -20.10
C MET A 1 -26.45 -42.49 -19.96
N PRO A 2 -25.29 -41.83 -19.90
CA PRO A 2 -24.87 -40.96 -18.80
C PRO A 2 -24.86 -39.46 -19.14
N MET A 3 -24.42 -38.66 -18.15
CA MET A 3 -23.65 -37.41 -18.29
C MET A 3 -24.42 -36.16 -18.74
N ASN A 4 -24.26 -35.00 -18.13
CA ASN A 4 -23.30 -34.55 -17.14
C ASN A 4 -23.92 -33.28 -16.57
N GLU A 5 -24.04 -33.20 -15.24
CA GLU A 5 -24.14 -31.93 -14.54
C GLU A 5 -22.98 -31.08 -15.06
N SER A 6 -23.26 -30.01 -15.80
CA SER A 6 -22.27 -28.96 -16.01
C SER A 6 -22.07 -28.30 -14.66
N PRO A 7 -20.94 -28.51 -13.96
CA PRO A 7 -20.60 -27.62 -12.87
C PRO A 7 -20.22 -26.34 -13.60
N ARG A 8 -21.14 -25.39 -13.69
CA ARG A 8 -20.85 -24.05 -14.15
C ARG A 8 -19.72 -23.59 -13.24
N ALA A 9 -18.52 -23.57 -13.81
CA ALA A 9 -17.28 -23.42 -13.09
C ALA A 9 -17.47 -22.30 -12.08
N ALA A 10 -17.47 -22.66 -10.80
CA ALA A 10 -17.10 -21.72 -9.78
C ALA A 10 -15.68 -21.33 -10.16
N THR A 11 -15.54 -20.23 -10.92
CA THR A 11 -14.32 -19.45 -10.82
C THR A 11 -14.13 -19.26 -9.32
N PRO A 12 -13.06 -19.82 -8.72
CA PRO A 12 -12.59 -19.23 -7.48
C PRO A 12 -12.30 -17.79 -7.92
N VAL A 13 -13.12 -16.86 -7.45
CA VAL A 13 -12.68 -15.48 -7.39
C VAL A 13 -11.33 -15.58 -6.68
N PRO A 14 -10.22 -15.22 -7.35
CA PRO A 14 -8.90 -15.33 -6.75
C PRO A 14 -9.02 -14.61 -5.43
N ASP A 15 -8.67 -15.35 -4.38
CA ASP A 15 -8.76 -15.01 -2.98
C ASP A 15 -9.03 -13.51 -2.81
N GLU A 16 -10.23 -13.18 -2.31
CA GLU A 16 -10.37 -11.97 -1.50
C GLU A 16 -9.16 -12.02 -0.57
N GLU A 17 -8.11 -11.29 -0.97
CA GLU A 17 -6.85 -11.19 -0.28
C GLU A 17 -7.29 -10.77 1.10
N GLU A 18 -7.31 -11.76 1.99
CA GLU A 18 -7.64 -11.65 3.39
C GLU A 18 -7.14 -10.29 3.77
N GLN A 19 -8.11 -9.39 3.96
CA GLN A 19 -7.93 -7.99 4.23
C GLN A 19 -7.40 -7.93 5.68
N LYS A 20 -6.25 -8.56 5.91
CA LYS A 20 -5.35 -8.27 7.01
C LYS A 20 -5.10 -6.80 6.81
N ASP A 21 -5.80 -5.98 7.58
CA ASP A 21 -5.37 -4.64 7.91
C ASP A 21 -3.85 -4.71 8.00
N PRO A 22 -3.13 -4.14 7.01
CA PRO A 22 -1.72 -4.40 6.88
C PRO A 22 -1.08 -3.99 8.19
N ALA A 23 -0.47 -4.95 8.88
CA ALA A 23 0.08 -4.69 10.20
C ALA A 23 1.12 -3.59 10.03
N VAL A 24 0.82 -2.41 10.57
CA VAL A 24 1.72 -1.26 10.50
C VAL A 24 3.00 -1.66 11.20
N LEU A 25 4.08 -1.75 10.44
CA LEU A 25 5.41 -2.09 10.90
C LEU A 25 5.94 -0.98 11.80
N PHE A 26 5.91 0.26 11.30
CA PHE A 26 6.31 1.45 12.06
C PHE A 26 5.75 2.72 11.40
N PRO A 27 5.36 3.72 12.20
CA PRO A 27 5.02 5.02 11.67
C PRO A 27 6.28 5.78 11.24
N VAL A 28 6.16 6.56 10.19
CA VAL A 28 7.23 7.42 9.67
C VAL A 28 6.70 8.83 9.45
N ALA A 29 7.54 9.83 9.65
CA ALA A 29 7.22 11.22 9.32
C ALA A 29 8.00 11.64 8.07
N SER A 30 7.32 12.30 7.14
CA SER A 30 7.97 12.95 6.00
C SER A 30 8.81 14.12 6.51
N LEU A 31 10.09 14.13 6.16
CA LEU A 31 11.01 15.22 6.51
C LEU A 31 10.92 16.38 5.53
N PHE A 32 10.50 16.09 4.29
CA PHE A 32 10.45 17.03 3.19
C PHE A 32 9.15 16.86 2.41
N GLU A 33 8.75 17.92 1.70
CA GLU A 33 7.70 17.82 0.71
C GLU A 33 8.21 17.12 -0.55
N PHE A 34 7.44 16.14 -1.02
CA PHE A 34 7.69 15.45 -2.26
C PHE A 34 6.38 15.27 -3.03
N ASN A 35 6.28 16.00 -4.14
CA ASN A 35 5.21 15.84 -5.11
C ASN A 35 5.74 15.06 -6.31
N ILE A 36 5.27 13.83 -6.45
CA ILE A 36 5.54 12.97 -7.60
C ILE A 36 4.25 12.73 -8.38
N ASP A 37 4.39 12.49 -9.67
CA ASP A 37 3.28 12.17 -10.54
C ASP A 37 2.63 10.84 -10.12
N ARG A 38 1.37 10.91 -9.64
CA ARG A 38 0.59 9.76 -9.17
C ARG A 38 0.25 8.78 -10.31
N ALA A 39 0.47 9.14 -11.58
CA ALA A 39 0.34 8.21 -12.70
C ALA A 39 1.51 7.22 -12.75
N ARG A 40 2.63 7.51 -12.08
CA ARG A 40 3.72 6.54 -11.93
C ARG A 40 3.28 5.46 -10.93
N ARG A 41 2.97 4.28 -11.45
CA ARG A 41 2.62 3.10 -10.66
C ARG A 41 3.77 2.11 -10.69
N GLU A 42 4.19 1.67 -9.51
CA GLU A 42 5.19 0.63 -9.35
C GLU A 42 4.53 -0.60 -8.74
N ALA A 43 4.66 -1.76 -9.40
CA ALA A 43 4.03 -3.01 -8.96
C ALA A 43 2.52 -2.90 -8.67
N GLY A 44 1.80 -2.03 -9.37
CA GLY A 44 0.35 -1.82 -9.21
C GLY A 44 -0.05 -0.71 -8.23
N TYR A 45 0.86 -0.21 -7.39
CA TYR A 45 0.58 0.89 -6.45
C TYR A 45 1.17 2.21 -6.93
N PRO A 46 0.44 3.34 -6.80
CA PRO A 46 0.98 4.66 -7.09
C PRO A 46 2.02 5.06 -6.04
N TYR A 47 2.88 6.03 -6.38
CA TYR A 47 3.67 6.71 -5.35
C TYR A 47 2.80 7.70 -4.58
N LEU A 48 3.04 7.79 -3.28
CA LEU A 48 2.37 8.77 -2.44
C LEU A 48 3.05 10.14 -2.58
N THR A 49 2.22 11.18 -2.66
CA THR A 49 2.64 12.57 -2.55
C THR A 49 2.46 13.00 -1.11
N TYR A 50 3.44 13.71 -0.56
CA TYR A 50 3.44 14.10 0.84
C TYR A 50 4.13 15.44 1.06
N VAL A 51 3.71 16.18 2.07
CA VAL A 51 4.32 17.42 2.56
C VAL A 51 5.19 17.13 3.78
N ALA A 52 6.09 18.04 4.14
CA ALA A 52 6.90 17.87 5.35
C ALA A 52 6.02 17.88 6.62
N GLY A 53 6.18 16.88 7.48
CA GLY A 53 5.45 16.74 8.74
C GLY A 53 4.21 15.84 8.69
N GLU A 54 3.87 15.27 7.53
CA GLU A 54 2.85 14.23 7.44
C GLU A 54 3.35 12.89 8.01
N ILE A 55 2.42 12.09 8.53
CA ILE A 55 2.70 10.79 9.13
C ILE A 55 2.13 9.68 8.26
N PHE A 56 2.94 8.65 8.03
CA PHE A 56 2.59 7.49 7.24
C PHE A 56 2.83 6.22 8.04
N ASP A 57 1.89 5.31 7.94
CA ASP A 57 2.01 3.96 8.46
C ASP A 57 2.75 3.09 7.45
N VAL A 58 3.99 2.69 7.72
CA VAL A 58 4.67 1.70 6.88
C VAL A 58 4.08 0.33 7.15
N ILE A 59 3.63 -0.33 6.09
CA ILE A 59 2.98 -1.65 6.16
C ILE A 59 3.76 -2.72 5.38
N GLY A 60 4.75 -2.31 4.60
CA GLY A 60 5.66 -3.19 3.89
C GLY A 60 6.93 -2.47 3.48
N GLU A 61 8.03 -3.20 3.37
CA GLU A 61 9.31 -2.65 2.92
C GLU A 61 9.77 -3.39 1.66
N LYS A 62 10.20 -2.65 0.64
CA LYS A 62 10.70 -3.18 -0.65
C LYS A 62 11.94 -2.41 -1.10
N GLY A 63 13.11 -2.81 -0.60
CA GLY A 63 14.37 -2.14 -0.91
C GLY A 63 14.39 -0.70 -0.39
N ASP A 64 14.60 0.28 -1.27
CA ASP A 64 14.57 1.73 -0.98
C ASP A 64 13.16 2.35 -0.97
N LEU A 65 12.13 1.52 -1.12
CA LEU A 65 10.73 1.94 -1.13
C LEU A 65 9.99 1.24 -0.01
N TRP A 66 9.20 1.99 0.75
CA TRP A 66 8.26 1.44 1.71
C TRP A 66 6.86 1.58 1.17
N LEU A 67 6.06 0.53 1.31
CA LEU A 67 4.63 0.61 1.11
C LEU A 67 4.08 1.20 2.39
N ALA A 68 3.53 2.40 2.29
CA ALA A 68 2.97 3.09 3.43
C ALA A 68 1.57 3.60 3.12
N ARG A 69 0.84 3.88 4.18
CA ARG A 69 -0.50 4.45 4.13
C ARG A 69 -0.47 5.80 4.79
N ASN A 70 -1.04 6.81 4.15
CA ASN A 70 -1.19 8.11 4.78
C ASN A 70 -2.18 8.01 5.96
N GLN A 71 -1.76 8.39 7.17
CA GLN A 71 -2.61 8.44 8.37
C GLN A 71 -3.50 9.68 8.40
N ASP A 72 -3.04 10.77 7.81
CA ASP A 72 -3.74 12.06 7.78
C ASP A 72 -4.86 12.07 6.73
N ASP A 73 -4.74 11.23 5.70
CA ASP A 73 -5.71 11.17 4.61
C ASP A 73 -6.89 10.19 4.91
N PRO A 74 -8.14 10.66 4.85
CA PRO A 74 -9.32 9.83 5.16
C PRO A 74 -9.59 8.74 4.11
N THR A 75 -8.99 8.83 2.91
CA THR A 75 -9.08 7.78 1.89
C THR A 75 -8.14 6.63 2.15
N ARG A 76 -7.26 6.74 3.18
CA ARG A 76 -6.35 5.66 3.59
C ARG A 76 -5.52 5.17 2.41
N GLN A 77 -5.08 6.10 1.57
CA GLN A 77 -4.37 5.77 0.34
C GLN A 77 -3.06 5.07 0.68
N VAL A 78 -2.90 3.87 0.13
CA VAL A 78 -1.68 3.07 0.21
C VAL A 78 -0.87 3.29 -1.05
N GLY A 79 0.43 3.54 -0.89
CA GLY A 79 1.33 3.65 -2.02
C GLY A 79 2.79 3.63 -1.61
N TRP A 80 3.65 3.76 -2.61
CA TRP A 80 5.08 3.73 -2.40
C TRP A 80 5.60 5.08 -1.91
N ILE A 81 6.36 5.03 -0.84
CA ILE A 81 7.14 6.14 -0.30
C ILE A 81 8.63 5.80 -0.33
N TRP A 82 9.45 6.82 -0.53
CA TRP A 82 10.91 6.66 -0.56
C TRP A 82 11.48 6.74 0.84
N THR A 83 12.12 5.68 1.33
CA THR A 83 12.62 5.60 2.72
C THR A 83 13.48 6.80 3.13
N LYS A 84 14.28 7.32 2.20
CA LYS A 84 15.20 8.44 2.40
C LYS A 84 14.53 9.80 2.68
N HIS A 85 13.25 9.95 2.35
CA HIS A 85 12.49 11.18 2.64
C HIS A 85 11.78 11.13 3.99
N PHE A 86 11.83 9.97 4.64
CA PHE A 86 11.08 9.71 5.85
C PHE A 86 12.01 9.37 7.00
N SER A 87 11.62 9.83 8.19
CA SER A 87 12.21 9.37 9.44
C SER A 87 11.30 8.37 10.10
N LYS A 88 11.85 7.22 10.49
CA LYS A 88 11.15 6.29 11.37
C LYS A 88 10.84 7.01 12.69
N LEU A 89 9.56 7.08 13.04
CA LEU A 89 9.10 7.52 14.35
C LEU A 89 9.18 6.33 15.32
N ALA A 90 10.40 5.79 15.49
CA ALA A 90 10.68 4.80 16.51
C ALA A 90 11.06 5.56 17.79
N GLY A 91 10.21 5.49 18.81
CA GLY A 91 10.48 6.02 20.14
C GLY A 91 11.46 5.15 20.92
#